data_AF-A0A8J2NGV6-F1
#
_entry.id   AF-A0A8J2NGV6-F1
#
_cell.length_a   1.000
_cell.length_b   1.000
_cell.length_c   1.000
_cell.angle_alpha   90.00
_cell.angle_beta   90.00
_cell.angle_gamma   90.00
#
_symmetry.space_group_name_H-M   'P 1'
#
loop_
_entity.id
_entity.type
_entity.pdbx_description
1 polymer ?
#
loop_
_entity_poly.entity_id
_entity_poly.type
_entity_poly.pdbx_seq_one_letter_code
_entity_poly.pdbx_strand_id
1 'polypeptide(L)'
;MSANTILLDFSVDTTNLTEEGIQSIESDVVKTLESQLKSESLQNLTKSEIPSGGHMAVFLGPRGSVITIRVYPNGLVTVNIDYYLEEGKIPLLTLE
;
A
#
# COMPACT_ATOMS: atom_id res chain seq x y z
N MET A 1 -14.45 -10.63 16.38
CA MET A 1 -14.11 -10.31 14.96
C MET A 1 -14.13 -8.80 14.76
N SER A 2 -13.33 -8.27 13.82
CA SER A 2 -13.33 -6.83 13.48
C SER A 2 -12.94 -6.58 12.02
N ALA A 3 -13.38 -5.45 11.46
CA ALA A 3 -12.70 -4.86 10.31
C ALA A 3 -11.44 -4.17 10.85
N ASN A 4 -10.27 -4.63 10.40
CA ASN A 4 -9.00 -4.07 10.81
C ASN A 4 -8.43 -3.22 9.68
N THR A 5 -7.96 -2.04 10.04
CA THR A 5 -7.43 -1.03 9.12
C THR A 5 -6.08 -0.58 9.64
N ILE A 6 -5.07 -0.65 8.79
CA ILE A 6 -3.72 -0.15 9.06
C ILE A 6 -3.46 0.99 8.09
N LEU A 7 -3.05 2.14 8.64
CA LEU A 7 -2.75 3.36 7.89
C LEU A 7 -1.28 3.71 8.12
N LEU A 8 -0.51 3.77 7.04
CA LEU A 8 0.91 4.11 7.08
C LEU A 8 1.16 5.29 6.15
N ASP A 9 1.75 6.35 6.70
CA ASP A 9 2.13 7.54 5.97
C ASP A 9 3.65 7.70 5.99
N PHE A 10 4.23 7.89 4.81
CA PHE A 10 5.67 8.11 4.63
C PHE A 10 5.91 9.41 3.89
N SER A 11 7.07 10.02 4.16
CA SER A 11 7.57 11.18 3.42
C SER A 11 8.79 10.76 2.61
N VAL A 12 8.81 11.08 1.32
CA VAL A 12 9.94 10.85 0.42
C VAL A 12 10.48 12.17 -0.12
N ASP A 13 11.74 12.18 -0.53
CA ASP A 13 12.37 13.34 -1.15
C ASP A 13 11.73 13.64 -2.52
N THR A 14 11.29 14.88 -2.70
CA THR A 14 10.60 15.35 -3.91
C THR A 14 11.52 15.73 -5.06
N THR A 15 12.84 15.80 -4.83
CA THR A 15 13.81 16.34 -5.79
C THR A 15 13.80 15.62 -7.15
N ASN A 16 13.38 14.34 -7.18
CA ASN A 16 13.30 13.53 -8.41
C ASN A 16 11.99 12.72 -8.54
N LEU A 17 10.86 13.23 -8.04
CA LEU A 17 9.54 12.60 -8.17
C LEU A 17 8.96 12.76 -9.59
N THR A 18 9.64 12.19 -10.58
CA THR A 18 9.13 12.04 -11.95
C THR A 18 8.03 10.97 -11.99
N GLU A 19 7.33 10.84 -13.12
CA GLU A 19 6.33 9.78 -13.31
C GLU A 19 6.93 8.38 -13.11
N GLU A 20 8.13 8.15 -13.65
CA GLU A 20 8.89 6.90 -13.43
C GLU A 20 9.26 6.71 -11.96
N GLY A 21 9.65 7.79 -11.26
CA GLY A 21 9.95 7.76 -9.83
C GLY A 21 8.73 7.38 -8.99
N ILE A 22 7.56 7.92 -9.33
CA ILE A 22 6.29 7.60 -8.67
C ILE A 22 5.96 6.11 -8.82
N GLN A 23 6.08 5.55 -10.03
CA GLN A 23 5.85 4.13 -10.27
C GLN A 23 6.88 3.22 -9.59
N SER A 24 8.14 3.68 -9.48
CA SER A 24 9.19 2.99 -8.73
C SER A 24 8.86 2.90 -7.25
N ILE A 25 8.40 3.99 -6.64
CA ILE A 25 7.99 4.02 -5.23
C ILE A 25 6.85 3.04 -4.97
N GLU A 26 5.83 3.03 -5.82
CA GLU A 26 4.73 2.06 -5.73
C GLU A 26 5.27 0.63 -5.76
N SER A 27 6.16 0.32 -6.71
CA SER A 27 6.77 -1.00 -6.85
C SER A 27 7.60 -1.43 -5.63
N ASP A 28 8.34 -0.50 -5.03
CA ASP A 28 9.15 -0.76 -3.83
C ASP A 28 8.29 -0.99 -2.59
N VAL A 29 7.18 -0.24 -2.46
CA VAL A 29 6.17 -0.48 -1.42
C VAL A 29 5.54 -1.86 -1.59
N VAL A 30 5.13 -2.22 -2.81
CA VAL A 30 4.53 -3.54 -3.10
C VAL A 30 5.48 -4.67 -2.71
N LYS A 31 6.74 -4.64 -3.16
CA LYS A 31 7.75 -5.66 -2.81
C LYS A 31 7.96 -5.77 -1.30
N THR A 32 8.00 -4.63 -0.62
CA THR A 32 8.15 -4.59 0.84
C THR A 32 6.96 -5.25 1.52
N LEU A 33 5.74 -4.94 1.09
CA LEU A 33 4.52 -5.54 1.62
C LEU A 33 4.44 -7.04 1.33
N GLU A 34 4.81 -7.50 0.13
CA GLU A 34 4.89 -8.93 -0.21
C GLU A 34 5.80 -9.68 0.77
N SER A 35 6.97 -9.12 1.06
CA SER A 35 7.90 -9.67 2.04
C SER A 35 7.32 -9.70 3.46
N GLN A 36 6.77 -8.59 3.94
CA GLN A 36 6.24 -8.48 5.31
C GLN A 36 4.98 -9.34 5.52
N LEU A 37 4.12 -9.40 4.52
CA LEU A 37 2.89 -10.20 4.54
C LEU A 37 3.13 -11.68 4.20
N LYS A 38 4.38 -12.05 3.88
CA LYS A 38 4.79 -13.40 3.45
C LYS A 38 3.93 -13.90 2.28
N SER A 39 3.70 -13.02 1.32
CA SER A 39 2.91 -13.28 0.12
C SER A 39 3.83 -13.39 -1.09
N GLU A 40 3.58 -14.35 -1.98
CA GLU A 40 4.34 -14.49 -3.23
C GLU A 40 4.05 -13.35 -4.21
N SER A 41 2.83 -12.81 -4.20
CA SER A 41 2.45 -11.65 -5.00
C SER A 41 1.17 -11.00 -4.47
N LEU A 42 1.06 -9.68 -4.65
CA LEU A 42 -0.20 -8.95 -4.49
C LEU A 42 -0.92 -8.84 -5.83
N GLN A 43 -2.20 -9.22 -5.90
CA GLN A 43 -2.97 -9.13 -7.13
C GLN A 43 -3.36 -7.68 -7.38
N ASN A 44 -2.88 -7.08 -8.47
CA ASN A 44 -3.31 -5.75 -8.87
C ASN A 44 -4.79 -5.76 -9.30
N LEU A 45 -5.60 -4.88 -8.70
CA LEU A 45 -7.01 -4.69 -9.07
C LEU A 45 -7.19 -3.48 -9.99
N THR A 46 -6.55 -2.36 -9.65
CA THR A 46 -6.61 -1.14 -10.47
C THR A 46 -5.43 -0.23 -10.18
N LYS A 47 -5.10 0.59 -11.19
CA LYS A 47 -4.18 1.72 -11.11
C LYS A 47 -4.84 2.93 -11.75
N SER A 48 -4.64 4.10 -11.17
CA SER A 48 -5.22 5.34 -11.68
C SER A 48 -4.36 6.54 -11.29
N GLU A 49 -4.32 7.53 -12.15
CA GLU A 49 -3.75 8.84 -11.82
C GLU A 49 -4.69 9.63 -10.93
N ILE A 50 -4.13 10.37 -9.98
CA ILE A 50 -4.91 11.27 -9.14
C ILE A 50 -5.08 12.60 -9.89
N PRO A 51 -6.28 13.21 -9.96
CA PRO A 51 -6.51 14.44 -10.73
C PRO A 51 -5.60 15.63 -10.38
N SER A 52 -5.03 15.66 -9.17
CA SER A 52 -4.06 16.67 -8.71
C SER A 52 -2.60 16.30 -9.00
N GLY A 53 -2.37 15.28 -9.83
CA GLY A 53 -1.09 14.61 -9.98
C GLY A 53 -0.89 13.54 -8.90
N GLY A 54 -0.08 12.54 -9.24
CA GLY A 54 0.21 11.39 -8.38
C GLY A 54 -0.39 10.09 -8.91
N HIS A 55 -0.20 9.03 -8.16
CA HIS A 55 -0.56 7.67 -8.54
C HIS A 55 -1.32 6.98 -7.42
N MET A 56 -2.36 6.24 -7.77
CA MET A 56 -3.08 5.36 -6.87
C MET A 56 -3.11 3.94 -7.46
N ALA A 57 -2.77 2.96 -6.64
CA ALA A 57 -2.89 1.55 -6.97
C ALA A 57 -3.65 0.80 -5.86
N VAL A 58 -4.50 -0.14 -6.25
CA VAL A 58 -5.25 -1.00 -5.33
C VAL A 58 -4.90 -2.46 -5.63
N PHE A 59 -4.62 -3.21 -4.57
CA PHE A 59 -4.24 -4.61 -4.63
C PHE A 59 -5.11 -5.45 -3.71
N LEU A 60 -5.30 -6.71 -4.08
CA LEU A 60 -5.82 -7.77 -3.22
C LEU A 60 -4.64 -8.58 -2.66
N GLY A 61 -4.61 -8.75 -1.36
CA GLY A 61 -3.56 -9.48 -0.64
C GLY A 61 -4.09 -10.63 0.23
N PRO A 62 -3.22 -11.20 1.10
CA PRO A 62 -3.57 -12.28 2.00
C PRO A 62 -4.80 -11.98 2.86
N ARG A 63 -5.60 -13.02 3.14
CA ARG A 63 -6.85 -12.91 3.92
C ARG A 63 -7.89 -11.97 3.29
N GLY A 64 -7.81 -11.78 1.97
CA GLY A 64 -8.69 -10.87 1.23
C GLY A 64 -8.45 -9.41 1.60
N SER A 65 -7.23 -9.06 2.04
CA SER A 65 -6.91 -7.68 2.37
C SER A 65 -6.96 -6.81 1.13
N VAL A 66 -7.52 -5.61 1.26
CA VAL A 66 -7.47 -4.57 0.24
C VAL A 66 -6.37 -3.61 0.62
N ILE A 67 -5.37 -3.50 -0.24
CA ILE A 67 -4.20 -2.65 -0.03
C ILE A 67 -4.29 -1.49 -1.02
N THR A 68 -4.38 -0.27 -0.52
CA THR A 68 -4.37 0.93 -1.36
C THR A 68 -3.09 1.71 -1.14
N ILE A 69 -2.32 1.90 -2.21
CA ILE A 69 -1.10 2.71 -2.21
C ILE A 69 -1.42 4.00 -2.96
N ARG A 70 -1.06 5.14 -2.37
CA ARG A 70 -1.10 6.45 -3.06
C ARG A 70 0.25 7.11 -2.92
N VAL A 71 0.75 7.64 -4.03
CA VAL A 71 1.98 8.43 -4.10
C VAL A 71 1.59 9.80 -4.64
N TYR A 72 1.82 10.82 -3.83
CA TYR A 72 1.49 12.20 -4.17
C TYR A 72 2.72 12.96 -4.66
N PRO A 73 2.57 13.96 -5.55
CA PRO A 73 3.69 14.74 -6.08
C PRO A 73 4.47 15.52 -5.02
N ASN A 74 3.87 15.77 -3.85
CA ASN A 74 4.49 16.46 -2.73
C ASN A 74 5.37 15.56 -1.84
N GLY A 75 5.57 14.30 -2.22
CA GLY A 75 6.38 13.35 -1.44
C GLY A 75 5.62 12.58 -0.37
N LEU A 76 4.30 12.74 -0.26
CA LEU A 76 3.49 11.88 0.62
C LEU A 76 3.24 10.52 -0.05
N VAL A 77 3.50 9.44 0.68
CA VAL A 77 3.11 8.08 0.30
C VAL A 77 2.20 7.52 1.38
N THR A 78 0.98 7.10 1.01
CA THR A 78 0.02 6.50 1.94
C THR A 78 -0.21 5.05 1.58
N VAL A 79 -0.18 4.16 2.56
CA VAL A 79 -0.53 2.74 2.42
C VAL A 79 -1.66 2.42 3.40
N ASN A 80 -2.81 2.06 2.85
CA ASN A 80 -3.96 1.62 3.63
C ASN A 80 -4.15 0.12 3.43
N ILE A 81 -4.29 -0.64 4.51
CA ILE A 81 -4.51 -2.09 4.47
C ILE A 81 -5.77 -2.40 5.26
N ASP A 82 -6.82 -2.81 4.56
CA ASP A 82 -8.13 -3.13 5.12
C ASP A 82 -8.42 -4.61 5.01
N TYR A 83 -8.78 -5.29 6.11
CA TYR A 83 -9.07 -6.71 6.08
C TYR A 83 -9.97 -7.15 7.24
N TYR A 84 -10.61 -8.31 7.06
CA TYR A 84 -11.40 -8.93 8.12
C TYR A 84 -10.52 -9.73 9.08
N LEU A 85 -10.50 -9.32 10.35
CA LEU A 85 -9.85 -10.03 11.43
C LEU A 85 -10.85 -10.93 12.15
N GLU A 86 -10.79 -12.23 11.84
CA GLU A 86 -11.48 -13.28 12.59
C GLU A 86 -11.09 -13.27 14.08
N GLU A 87 -12.02 -13.67 14.93
CA GLU A 87 -11.80 -13.75 16.37
C GLU A 87 -10.68 -14.74 16.73
N GLY A 88 -9.80 -14.34 17.64
CA GLY A 88 -8.66 -15.17 18.07
C GLY A 88 -7.50 -15.29 17.08
N LYS A 89 -7.56 -14.66 15.90
CA LYS A 89 -6.44 -14.61 14.95
C LYS A 89 -5.50 -13.44 15.24
N ILE A 90 -4.24 -13.61 14.87
CA ILE A 90 -3.21 -12.57 14.96
C ILE A 90 -3.41 -11.56 13.81
N PRO A 91 -3.12 -10.25 14.01
CA PRO A 91 -3.08 -9.25 12.94
C PRO A 91 -2.13 -9.63 11.78
N LEU A 92 -2.40 -9.11 10.58
CA LEU A 92 -1.54 -9.32 9.41
C LEU A 92 -0.17 -8.64 9.56
N LEU A 93 -0.16 -7.49 10.24
CA LEU A 93 1.00 -6.67 10.52
C LEU A 93 0.93 -6.19 11.97
N THR A 94 2.08 -6.15 12.62
CA THR A 94 2.27 -5.55 13.94
C THR A 94 3.29 -4.43 13.81
N LEU A 95 2.97 -3.25 14.34
CA LEU A 95 3.85 -2.08 14.36
C LEU A 95 4.62 -2.11 15.69
N GLU A 96 5.64 -2.97 15.76
CA GLU A 96 6.57 -3.02 16.89
C GLU A 96 7.83 -2.21 16.61
#